data_AF-A0A7C3SDD2-F1
#
_entry.id   AF-A0A7C3SDD2-F1
#
_cell.length_a   1.000
_cell.length_b   1.000
_cell.length_c   1.000
_cell.angle_alpha   90.00
_cell.angle_beta   90.00
_cell.angle_gamma   90.00
#
_symmetry.space_group_name_H-M   'P 1'
#
loop_
_entity.id
_entity.type
_entity.pdbx_description
1 polymer ?
#
loop_
_entity_poly.entity_id
_entity_poly.type
_entity_poly.pdbx_seq_one_letter_code
_entity_poly.pdbx_strand_id
1 'polypeptide(L)'
;SYSPTIQDIAVATATLLDKMGLKYICLGSEEWCCGYPLILAGMRPELDWLKEHNIERVKSLNPKIITFSCPSCYHTWVHEYAPHLPGVKMMHSSQLLYEMIKGGKVKPRPLEIKVTYHDPCDLGRNSGIYNEPREVINSIPKVSFRDMPNSRDKSWCCGGGGDVEMVDENLPYKIAKTVLDEAEETGSEALITACGQCKRVFLKAVPKHGKQLKVMDINELVLKSVE
;
A
#
# COMPACT_ATOMS: atom_id res chain seq x y z
N SER A 1 -6.74 -9.66 1.48
CA SER A 1 -6.95 -9.33 0.06
C SER A 1 -7.59 -10.52 -0.65
N TYR A 2 -8.67 -10.30 -1.39
CA TYR A 2 -9.33 -11.34 -2.20
C TYR A 2 -8.51 -11.74 -3.43
N SER A 3 -7.68 -10.83 -3.98
CA SER A 3 -6.87 -11.10 -5.18
C SER A 3 -5.67 -11.99 -4.85
N PRO A 4 -5.57 -13.21 -5.43
CA PRO A 4 -4.48 -14.15 -5.13
C PRO A 4 -3.09 -13.59 -5.42
N THR A 5 -2.97 -12.72 -6.42
CA THR A 5 -1.69 -12.17 -6.91
C THR A 5 -1.00 -11.20 -5.95
N ILE A 6 -1.67 -10.78 -4.88
CA ILE A 6 -1.13 -9.83 -3.88
C ILE A 6 -1.36 -10.31 -2.44
N GLN A 7 -1.62 -11.59 -2.22
CA GLN A 7 -1.78 -12.17 -0.87
C GLN A 7 -0.47 -12.13 -0.09
N ASP A 8 0.66 -12.16 -0.79
CA ASP A 8 2.01 -11.98 -0.25
C ASP A 8 2.18 -10.68 0.55
N ILE A 9 1.47 -9.60 0.22
CA ILE A 9 1.47 -8.36 1.02
C ILE A 9 0.94 -8.62 2.44
N ALA A 10 -0.16 -9.37 2.56
CA ALA A 10 -0.75 -9.67 3.86
C ALA A 10 0.16 -10.60 4.68
N VAL A 11 0.76 -11.60 4.02
CA VAL A 11 1.75 -12.50 4.65
C VAL A 11 2.97 -11.71 5.11
N ALA A 12 3.51 -10.81 4.29
CA ALA A 12 4.66 -9.98 4.63
C ALA A 12 4.35 -9.05 5.81
N THR A 13 3.16 -8.43 5.80
CA THR A 13 2.70 -7.56 6.88
C THR A 13 2.59 -8.35 8.20
N ALA A 14 1.90 -9.49 8.22
CA ALA A 14 1.75 -10.31 9.42
C ALA A 14 3.11 -10.80 9.96
N THR A 15 3.98 -11.30 9.07
CA THR A 15 5.33 -11.77 9.44
C THR A 15 6.17 -10.65 10.05
N LEU A 16 6.05 -9.43 9.53
CA LEU A 16 6.72 -8.26 10.11
C LEU A 16 6.15 -7.91 11.49
N LEU A 17 4.84 -7.93 11.67
CA LEU A 17 4.20 -7.69 12.97
C LEU A 17 4.66 -8.72 14.02
N ASP A 18 4.77 -9.99 13.63
CA ASP A 18 5.33 -11.06 14.49
C ASP A 18 6.79 -10.78 14.86
N LYS A 19 7.64 -10.45 13.89
CA LYS A 19 9.06 -10.10 14.13
C LYS A 19 9.21 -8.86 15.03
N MET A 20 8.27 -7.92 14.95
CA MET A 20 8.23 -6.73 15.83
C MET A 20 7.75 -7.05 17.26
N GLY A 21 7.27 -8.28 17.51
CA GLY A 21 6.66 -8.67 18.79
C GLY A 21 5.36 -7.92 19.09
N LEU A 22 4.64 -7.47 18.06
CA LEU A 22 3.38 -6.76 18.24
C LEU A 22 2.25 -7.75 18.41
N LYS A 23 1.37 -7.50 19.39
CA LYS A 23 0.09 -8.20 19.50
C LYS A 23 -0.89 -7.56 18.53
N TYR A 24 -1.44 -8.35 17.62
CA TYR A 24 -2.40 -7.89 16.62
C TYR A 24 -3.55 -8.87 16.47
N ILE A 25 -4.62 -8.39 15.85
CA ILE A 25 -5.80 -9.18 15.49
C ILE A 25 -5.91 -9.12 13.97
N CYS A 26 -6.09 -10.28 13.33
CA CYS A 26 -6.47 -10.37 11.94
C CYS A 26 -7.95 -10.74 11.88
N LEU A 27 -8.76 -9.94 11.19
CA LEU A 27 -10.20 -10.19 11.05
C LEU A 27 -10.50 -11.37 10.11
N GLY A 28 -9.59 -11.70 9.19
CA GLY A 28 -9.74 -12.85 8.30
C GLY A 28 -11.06 -12.79 7.53
N SER A 29 -11.89 -13.84 7.64
CA SER A 29 -13.21 -13.90 7.00
C SER A 29 -14.24 -12.93 7.58
N GLU A 30 -13.99 -12.35 8.75
CA GLU A 30 -14.83 -11.30 9.35
C GLU A 30 -14.50 -9.91 8.82
N GLU A 31 -13.43 -9.75 8.01
CA GLU A 31 -13.05 -8.45 7.45
C GLU A 31 -14.00 -8.06 6.32
N TRP A 32 -14.62 -6.89 6.44
CA TRP A 32 -15.45 -6.31 5.39
C TRP A 32 -14.70 -5.22 4.64
N CYS A 33 -15.14 -4.95 3.41
CA CYS A 33 -14.58 -3.89 2.58
C CYS A 33 -14.62 -2.54 3.31
N CYS A 34 -13.67 -1.65 3.04
CA CYS A 34 -13.68 -0.29 3.57
C CYS A 34 -14.81 0.59 2.98
N GLY A 35 -15.40 0.18 1.85
CA GLY A 35 -16.45 0.92 1.16
C GLY A 35 -15.96 1.90 0.08
N TYR A 36 -14.65 1.92 -0.22
CA TYR A 36 -14.08 2.85 -1.23
C TYR A 36 -14.80 2.81 -2.60
N PRO A 37 -15.14 1.65 -3.20
CA PRO A 37 -15.89 1.63 -4.46
C PRO A 37 -17.29 2.24 -4.35
N LEU A 38 -17.98 2.07 -3.21
CA LEU A 38 -19.30 2.68 -2.99
C LEU A 38 -19.22 4.20 -2.95
N ILE A 39 -18.14 4.75 -2.37
CA ILE A 39 -17.87 6.19 -2.37
C ILE A 39 -17.71 6.71 -3.80
N LEU A 40 -16.91 6.01 -4.62
CA LEU A 40 -16.69 6.39 -6.02
C LEU A 40 -17.96 6.30 -6.86
N ALA A 41 -18.80 5.30 -6.61
CA ALA A 41 -20.08 5.12 -7.29
C ALA A 41 -21.20 6.06 -6.79
N GLY A 42 -20.97 6.87 -5.75
CA GLY A 42 -21.98 7.73 -5.15
C GLY A 42 -23.04 6.99 -4.31
N MET A 43 -22.81 5.72 -4.00
CA MET A 43 -23.71 4.83 -3.26
C MET A 43 -23.59 5.05 -1.74
N ARG A 44 -23.98 6.25 -1.30
CA ARG A 44 -23.88 6.67 0.11
C ARG A 44 -24.75 5.86 1.08
N PRO A 45 -26.02 5.52 0.76
CA PRO A 45 -26.84 4.70 1.66
C PRO A 45 -26.24 3.31 1.95
N GLU A 46 -25.66 2.67 0.93
CA GLU A 46 -24.99 1.37 1.07
C GLU A 46 -23.68 1.49 1.86
N LEU A 47 -22.96 2.60 1.70
CA LEU A 47 -21.79 2.91 2.50
C LEU A 47 -22.16 3.07 3.99
N ASP A 48 -23.26 3.73 4.33
CA ASP A 48 -23.65 3.96 5.72
C ASP A 48 -23.92 2.65 6.46
N TRP A 49 -24.64 1.71 5.84
CA TRP A 49 -24.86 0.37 6.39
C TRP A 49 -23.55 -0.41 6.60
N LEU A 50 -22.66 -0.38 5.61
CA LEU A 50 -21.36 -1.04 5.70
C LEU A 50 -20.48 -0.39 6.79
N LYS A 51 -20.54 0.94 6.92
CA LYS A 51 -19.81 1.70 7.95
C LYS A 51 -20.28 1.32 9.35
N GLU A 52 -21.58 1.20 9.57
CA GLU A 52 -22.16 0.81 10.86
C GLU A 52 -21.58 -0.53 11.33
N HIS A 53 -21.63 -1.55 10.48
CA HIS A 53 -21.04 -2.87 10.75
C HIS A 53 -19.55 -2.79 11.14
N ASN A 54 -18.75 -2.12 10.31
CA ASN A 54 -17.31 -1.97 10.51
C ASN A 54 -16.97 -1.21 11.81
N ILE A 55 -17.71 -0.15 12.12
CA ILE A 55 -17.52 0.66 13.33
C ILE A 55 -17.85 -0.16 14.58
N GLU A 56 -18.96 -0.88 14.58
CA GLU A 56 -19.35 -1.76 15.69
C GLU A 56 -18.28 -2.83 15.93
N ARG A 57 -17.79 -3.46 14.86
CA ARG A 57 -16.74 -4.47 14.98
C ARG A 57 -15.47 -3.89 15.58
N VAL A 58 -15.00 -2.74 15.10
CA VAL A 58 -13.80 -2.10 15.66
C VAL A 58 -14.00 -1.70 17.12
N LYS A 59 -15.15 -1.14 17.48
CA LYS A 59 -15.46 -0.80 18.88
C LYS A 59 -15.41 -2.03 19.80
N SER A 60 -15.93 -3.17 19.35
CA SER A 60 -15.89 -4.43 20.11
C SER A 60 -14.47 -4.93 20.38
N LEU A 61 -13.53 -4.64 19.47
CA LEU A 61 -12.12 -5.04 19.58
C LEU A 61 -11.27 -4.03 20.36
N ASN A 62 -11.72 -2.78 20.45
CA ASN A 62 -11.06 -1.67 21.13
C ASN A 62 -9.55 -1.56 20.82
N PRO A 63 -9.14 -1.49 19.53
CA PRO A 63 -7.73 -1.42 19.17
C PRO A 63 -7.14 -0.04 19.46
N LYS A 64 -5.85 0.02 19.78
CA LYS A 64 -5.10 1.29 19.86
C LYS A 64 -4.71 1.82 18.48
N ILE A 65 -4.40 0.90 17.55
CA ILE A 65 -3.93 1.20 16.20
C ILE A 65 -4.67 0.29 15.23
N ILE A 66 -5.10 0.85 14.11
CA ILE A 66 -5.50 0.10 12.91
C ILE A 66 -4.47 0.41 11.82
N THR A 67 -3.90 -0.64 11.24
CA THR A 67 -2.90 -0.53 10.18
C THR A 67 -3.47 -1.01 8.85
N PHE A 68 -3.08 -0.36 7.76
CA PHE A 68 -3.59 -0.66 6.42
C PHE A 68 -2.43 -0.83 5.44
N SER A 69 -2.45 -1.89 4.63
CA SER A 69 -1.54 -2.07 3.48
C SER A 69 -2.13 -1.56 2.15
N CYS A 70 -3.36 -1.06 2.19
CA CYS A 70 -4.03 -0.45 1.05
C CYS A 70 -4.26 1.05 1.33
N PRO A 71 -3.70 1.95 0.49
CA PRO A 71 -3.91 3.39 0.62
C PRO A 71 -5.36 3.84 0.54
N SER A 72 -6.15 3.25 -0.35
CA SER A 72 -7.58 3.60 -0.49
C SER A 72 -8.35 3.19 0.77
N CYS A 73 -8.02 2.05 1.39
CA CYS A 73 -8.57 1.68 2.70
C CYS A 73 -8.15 2.69 3.77
N TYR A 74 -6.85 3.00 3.87
CA TYR A 74 -6.36 3.99 4.84
C TYR A 74 -7.10 5.33 4.70
N HIS A 75 -7.15 5.88 3.48
CA HIS A 75 -7.83 7.14 3.20
C HIS A 75 -9.32 7.08 3.58
N THR A 76 -10.04 6.07 3.12
CA THR A 76 -11.44 5.87 3.48
C THR A 76 -11.65 5.77 4.99
N TRP A 77 -10.85 4.98 5.70
CA TRP A 77 -10.96 4.84 7.14
C TRP A 77 -10.70 6.16 7.88
N VAL A 78 -9.68 6.91 7.47
CA VAL A 78 -9.36 8.22 8.08
C VAL A 78 -10.50 9.22 7.89
N HIS A 79 -11.12 9.28 6.71
CA HIS A 79 -12.15 10.29 6.43
C HIS A 79 -13.56 9.88 6.85
N GLU A 80 -13.93 8.61 6.67
CA GLU A 80 -15.30 8.14 6.88
C GLU A 80 -15.52 7.50 8.25
N TYR A 81 -14.47 6.95 8.89
CA TYR A 81 -14.60 6.13 10.10
C TYR A 81 -13.98 6.76 11.33
N ALA A 82 -12.84 7.44 11.20
CA ALA A 82 -12.13 8.05 12.34
C ALA A 82 -12.99 8.99 13.19
N PRO A 83 -13.91 9.80 12.63
CA PRO A 83 -14.83 10.63 13.43
C PRO A 83 -15.69 9.83 14.43
N HIS A 84 -15.91 8.54 14.18
CA HIS A 84 -16.72 7.67 15.03
C HIS A 84 -15.90 6.77 15.96
N LEU A 85 -14.57 6.85 15.88
CA LEU A 85 -13.61 6.00 16.59
C LEU A 85 -12.54 6.84 17.30
N PRO A 86 -12.94 7.74 18.23
CA PRO A 86 -12.00 8.64 18.90
C PRO A 86 -10.94 7.84 19.67
N GLY A 87 -9.69 8.25 19.55
CA GLY A 87 -8.55 7.63 20.23
C GLY A 87 -7.93 6.43 19.51
N VAL A 88 -8.54 5.93 18.42
CA VAL A 88 -7.94 4.87 17.58
C VAL A 88 -7.02 5.51 16.55
N LYS A 89 -5.72 5.20 16.61
CA LYS A 89 -4.74 5.70 15.63
C LYS A 89 -4.85 4.91 14.33
N MET A 90 -5.06 5.61 13.21
CA MET A 90 -5.06 4.99 11.88
C MET A 90 -3.72 5.24 11.22
N MET A 91 -3.09 4.19 10.68
CA MET A 91 -1.78 4.28 10.06
C MET A 91 -1.73 3.48 8.77
N HIS A 92 -1.16 4.06 7.73
CA HIS A 92 -0.72 3.23 6.61
C HIS A 92 0.50 2.38 7.06
N SER A 93 0.65 1.18 6.51
CA SER A 93 1.73 0.25 6.84
C SER A 93 3.12 0.87 6.66
N SER A 94 3.31 1.74 5.66
CA SER A 94 4.55 2.51 5.49
C SER A 94 4.85 3.44 6.68
N GLN A 95 3.84 4.07 7.28
CA GLN A 95 4.01 4.91 8.46
C GLN A 95 4.30 4.06 9.69
N LEU A 96 3.63 2.91 9.83
CA LEU A 96 3.91 1.96 10.91
C LEU A 96 5.35 1.46 10.82
N LEU A 97 5.79 1.02 9.63
CA LEU A 97 7.17 0.60 9.40
C LEU A 97 8.17 1.72 9.73
N TYR A 98 7.89 2.95 9.28
CA TYR A 98 8.72 4.11 9.60
C TYR A 98 8.88 4.30 11.11
N GLU A 99 7.78 4.27 11.88
CA GLU A 99 7.83 4.39 13.34
C GLU A 99 8.58 3.22 13.99
N MET A 100 8.36 1.98 13.52
CA MET A 100 9.00 0.79 14.09
C MET A 100 10.50 0.74 13.80
N ILE A 101 10.94 1.20 12.63
CA ILE A 101 12.35 1.30 12.26
C ILE A 101 13.02 2.41 13.06
N LYS A 102 12.42 3.61 13.11
CA LYS A 102 12.95 4.73 13.87
C LYS A 102 13.03 4.43 15.37
N GLY A 103 12.07 3.68 15.90
CA GLY A 103 12.07 3.19 17.28
C GLY A 103 13.00 1.99 17.54
N GLY A 104 13.70 1.47 16.52
CA GLY A 104 14.65 0.37 16.63
C GLY A 104 14.02 -1.02 16.86
N LYS A 105 12.69 -1.14 16.73
CA LYS A 105 11.97 -2.43 16.82
C LYS A 105 12.17 -3.27 15.56
N VAL A 106 12.30 -2.62 14.41
CA VAL A 106 12.73 -3.24 13.14
C VAL A 106 14.11 -2.73 12.83
N LYS A 107 15.04 -3.65 12.54
CA LYS A 107 16.42 -3.32 12.18
C LYS A 107 16.72 -3.96 10.83
N PRO A 108 16.51 -3.22 9.72
CA PRO A 108 16.90 -3.69 8.41
C PRO A 108 18.38 -4.07 8.36
N ARG A 109 18.68 -5.20 7.74
CA ARG A 109 20.03 -5.67 7.42
C ARG A 109 20.39 -5.28 5.99
N PRO A 110 21.69 -5.33 5.64
CA PRO A 110 22.14 -5.00 4.30
C PRO A 110 21.42 -5.81 3.22
N LEU A 111 20.85 -5.11 2.23
CA LEU A 111 20.19 -5.69 1.06
C LEU A 111 20.70 -4.99 -0.20
N GLU A 112 21.51 -5.68 -0.98
CA GLU A 112 22.05 -5.17 -2.25
C GLU A 112 20.99 -5.30 -3.35
N ILE A 113 20.23 -4.23 -3.57
CA ILE A 113 19.21 -4.13 -4.61
C ILE A 113 19.05 -2.69 -5.06
N LYS A 114 18.86 -2.47 -6.38
CA LYS A 114 18.52 -1.16 -6.93
C LYS A 114 17.00 -1.02 -7.03
N VAL A 115 16.45 0.00 -6.38
CA VAL A 115 15.00 0.17 -6.28
C VAL A 115 14.58 1.58 -6.64
N THR A 116 13.38 1.68 -7.20
CA THR A 116 12.64 2.93 -7.35
C THR A 116 11.27 2.82 -6.69
N TYR A 117 10.57 3.93 -6.53
CA TYR A 117 9.32 3.97 -5.79
C TYR A 117 8.22 4.68 -6.59
N HIS A 118 7.08 3.99 -6.74
CA HIS A 118 5.85 4.55 -7.27
C HIS A 118 4.95 5.02 -6.13
N ASP A 119 4.73 6.33 -6.05
CA ASP A 119 3.77 6.94 -5.11
C ASP A 119 2.33 6.58 -5.49
N PRO A 120 1.59 5.85 -4.64
CA PRO A 120 0.16 5.60 -4.85
C PRO A 120 -0.64 6.90 -4.71
N CYS A 121 -1.63 7.11 -5.58
CA CYS A 121 -2.44 8.34 -5.59
C CYS A 121 -3.18 8.59 -4.27
N ASP A 122 -3.81 7.58 -3.67
CA ASP A 122 -4.53 7.75 -2.41
C ASP A 122 -3.59 7.98 -1.21
N LEU A 123 -2.37 7.42 -1.24
CA LEU A 123 -1.39 7.60 -0.17
C LEU A 123 -0.75 8.99 -0.25
N GLY A 124 -0.34 9.36 -1.46
CA GLY A 124 0.30 10.63 -1.75
C GLY A 124 -0.71 11.78 -1.84
N ARG A 125 -1.42 11.90 -2.97
CA ARG A 125 -2.27 13.08 -3.24
C ARG A 125 -3.41 13.24 -2.27
N ASN A 126 -4.07 12.14 -1.90
CA ASN A 126 -5.26 12.21 -1.05
C ASN A 126 -4.94 12.18 0.45
N SER A 127 -3.74 11.73 0.85
CA SER A 127 -3.38 11.59 2.26
C SER A 127 -2.08 12.28 2.69
N GLY A 128 -1.32 12.86 1.77
CA GLY A 128 -0.09 13.62 2.03
C GLY A 128 1.11 12.79 2.46
N ILE A 129 1.06 11.46 2.34
CA ILE A 129 2.12 10.56 2.84
C ILE A 129 3.10 10.28 1.70
N TYR A 130 4.26 10.94 1.78
CA TYR A 130 5.33 10.84 0.77
C TYR A 130 6.68 10.48 1.36
N ASN A 131 6.98 10.95 2.57
CA ASN A 131 8.31 10.84 3.14
C ASN A 131 8.51 9.48 3.81
N GLU A 132 7.52 9.01 4.57
CA GLU A 132 7.59 7.77 5.34
C GLU A 132 7.96 6.55 4.48
N PRO A 133 7.36 6.32 3.27
CA PRO A 133 7.80 5.23 2.41
C PRO A 133 9.27 5.33 1.97
N ARG A 134 9.76 6.54 1.68
CA ARG A 134 11.15 6.77 1.25
C ARG A 134 12.13 6.57 2.39
N GLU A 135 11.80 7.08 3.58
CA GLU A 135 12.59 6.87 4.79
C GLU A 135 12.69 5.39 5.15
N VAL A 136 11.60 4.63 5.00
CA VAL A 136 11.62 3.17 5.15
C VAL A 136 12.56 2.52 4.15
N ILE A 137 12.49 2.87 2.86
CA ILE A 137 13.41 2.33 1.84
C ILE A 137 14.86 2.67 2.19
N ASN A 138 15.18 3.96 2.41
CA ASN A 138 16.54 4.43 2.69
C ASN A 138 17.13 3.90 4.00
N SER A 139 16.29 3.44 4.95
CA SER A 139 16.76 2.83 6.18
C SER A 139 17.41 1.45 5.98
N ILE A 140 17.22 0.83 4.81
CA ILE A 140 17.78 -0.48 4.48
C ILE A 140 19.24 -0.30 4.03
N PRO A 141 20.24 -0.81 4.77
CA PRO A 141 21.63 -0.65 4.37
C PRO A 141 21.91 -1.28 3.00
N LYS A 142 22.81 -0.67 2.22
CA LYS A 142 23.19 -1.11 0.86
C LYS A 142 22.06 -1.13 -0.19
N VAL A 143 20.85 -0.68 0.15
CA VAL A 143 19.84 -0.41 -0.87
C VAL A 143 20.30 0.76 -1.73
N SER A 144 20.12 0.67 -3.03
CA SER A 144 20.37 1.78 -3.97
C SER A 144 19.04 2.33 -4.42
N PHE A 145 18.53 3.34 -3.71
CA PHE A 145 17.27 3.99 -4.05
C PHE A 145 17.48 5.16 -5.01
N ARG A 146 16.73 5.15 -6.13
CA ARG A 146 16.57 6.30 -7.01
C ARG A 146 15.10 6.57 -7.23
N ASP A 147 14.65 7.76 -6.84
CA ASP A 147 13.26 8.17 -7.01
C ASP A 147 12.89 8.28 -8.50
N MET A 148 11.60 8.11 -8.81
CA MET A 148 11.10 8.31 -10.16
C MET A 148 11.09 9.82 -10.52
N PRO A 149 11.39 10.20 -11.78
CA PRO A 149 11.30 11.58 -12.26
C PRO A 149 10.00 12.32 -11.88
N ASN A 150 8.86 11.67 -12.11
CA ASN A 150 7.52 12.04 -11.67
C ASN A 150 7.22 11.29 -10.38
N SER A 151 7.67 11.88 -9.27
CA SER A 151 7.41 11.38 -7.93
C SER A 151 6.45 12.31 -7.19
N ARG A 152 6.02 11.86 -6.01
CA ARG A 152 5.14 12.59 -5.09
C ARG A 152 3.80 12.95 -5.74
N ASP A 153 3.38 14.20 -5.64
CA ASP A 153 2.14 14.73 -6.22
C ASP A 153 2.11 14.65 -7.76
N LYS A 154 3.29 14.55 -8.39
CA LYS A 154 3.43 14.42 -9.84
C LYS A 154 3.40 12.97 -10.34
N SER A 155 3.41 11.98 -9.45
CA SER A 155 3.41 10.56 -9.81
C SER A 155 2.24 10.19 -10.73
N TRP A 156 2.52 9.44 -11.79
CA TRP A 156 1.47 8.93 -12.67
C TRP A 156 0.49 8.03 -11.90
N CYS A 157 -0.75 7.94 -12.37
CA CYS A 157 -1.66 6.89 -11.89
C CYS A 157 -1.13 5.52 -12.32
N CYS A 158 -1.35 4.47 -11.54
CA CYS A 158 -1.07 3.10 -12.00
C CYS A 158 -2.08 2.60 -13.05
N GLY A 159 -3.27 3.23 -13.12
CA GLY A 159 -4.36 2.84 -14.02
C GLY A 159 -5.39 1.88 -13.42
N GLY A 160 -5.20 1.39 -12.18
CA GLY A 160 -6.11 0.43 -11.56
C GLY A 160 -7.23 1.01 -10.69
N GLY A 161 -7.11 2.27 -10.25
CA GLY A 161 -8.13 2.90 -9.40
C GLY A 161 -9.33 3.42 -10.18
N GLY A 162 -10.29 4.05 -9.48
CA GLY A 162 -11.37 4.80 -10.11
C GLY A 162 -12.36 3.96 -10.93
N ASP A 163 -12.47 2.66 -10.65
CA ASP A 163 -13.27 1.68 -11.39
C ASP A 163 -12.99 1.63 -12.90
N VAL A 164 -11.84 2.15 -13.34
CA VAL A 164 -11.47 2.25 -14.76
C VAL A 164 -11.42 0.87 -15.43
N GLU A 165 -10.87 -0.14 -14.74
CA GLU A 165 -10.78 -1.52 -15.28
C GLU A 165 -12.17 -2.14 -15.53
N MET A 166 -13.24 -1.64 -14.88
CA MET A 166 -14.61 -2.10 -15.10
C MET A 166 -15.24 -1.51 -16.38
N VAL A 167 -14.72 -0.38 -16.84
CA VAL A 167 -15.26 0.37 -18.00
C VAL A 167 -14.40 0.14 -19.26
N ASP A 168 -13.08 0.10 -19.12
CA ASP A 168 -12.12 -0.17 -20.19
C ASP A 168 -10.98 -1.05 -19.68
N GLU A 169 -10.98 -2.33 -20.07
CA GLU A 169 -9.96 -3.30 -19.66
C GLU A 169 -8.54 -3.02 -20.21
N ASN A 170 -8.43 -2.22 -21.28
CA ASN A 170 -7.16 -1.94 -21.95
C ASN A 170 -6.49 -0.67 -21.43
N LEU A 171 -7.27 0.29 -20.93
CA LEU A 171 -6.76 1.55 -20.41
C LEU A 171 -5.77 1.40 -19.23
N PRO A 172 -6.00 0.52 -18.23
CA PRO A 172 -5.05 0.30 -17.15
C PRO A 172 -3.64 -0.05 -17.64
N TYR A 173 -3.53 -0.90 -18.65
CA TYR A 173 -2.22 -1.27 -19.22
C TYR A 173 -1.55 -0.08 -19.92
N LYS A 174 -2.30 0.70 -20.70
CA LYS A 174 -1.75 1.89 -21.39
C LYS A 174 -1.16 2.90 -20.41
N ILE A 175 -1.83 3.11 -19.28
CA ILE A 175 -1.37 4.01 -18.21
C ILE A 175 -0.17 3.39 -17.46
N ALA A 176 -0.28 2.11 -17.06
CA ALA A 176 0.78 1.42 -16.36
C ALA A 176 2.10 1.38 -17.15
N LYS A 177 2.02 1.29 -18.48
CA LYS A 177 3.19 1.33 -19.36
C LYS A 177 4.04 2.59 -19.12
N THR A 178 3.43 3.76 -18.98
CA THR A 178 4.15 5.02 -18.70
C THR A 178 4.93 4.95 -17.38
N VAL A 179 4.34 4.35 -16.34
CA VAL A 179 5.03 4.15 -15.06
C VAL A 179 6.19 3.17 -15.20
N LEU A 180 6.01 2.08 -15.96
CA LEU A 180 7.05 1.07 -16.16
C LEU A 180 8.22 1.61 -16.98
N ASP A 181 7.96 2.35 -18.06
CA ASP A 181 8.99 3.02 -18.86
C ASP A 181 9.83 3.94 -17.95
N GLU A 182 9.17 4.76 -17.13
CA GLU A 182 9.84 5.69 -16.21
C GLU A 182 10.63 4.97 -15.10
N ALA A 183 10.07 3.88 -14.55
CA ALA A 183 10.76 3.08 -13.53
C ALA A 183 12.05 2.47 -14.09
N GLU A 184 12.09 2.10 -15.36
CA GLU A 184 13.28 1.53 -15.99
C GLU A 184 14.36 2.58 -16.30
N GLU A 185 13.97 3.81 -16.64
CA GLU A 185 14.92 4.93 -16.81
C GLU A 185 15.72 5.23 -15.53
N THR A 186 15.18 4.82 -14.36
CA THR A 186 15.91 4.90 -13.10
C THR A 186 17.09 3.91 -13.03
N GLY A 187 17.08 2.84 -13.84
CA GLY A 187 18.06 1.75 -13.78
C GLY A 187 17.83 0.79 -12.60
N SER A 188 16.61 0.77 -12.06
CA SER A 188 16.24 -0.06 -10.91
C SER A 188 15.90 -1.49 -11.32
N GLU A 189 16.18 -2.43 -10.42
CA GLU A 189 15.85 -3.85 -10.57
C GLU A 189 14.44 -4.16 -10.05
N ALA A 190 13.93 -3.32 -9.13
CA ALA A 190 12.59 -3.44 -8.60
C ALA A 190 11.86 -2.09 -8.49
N LEU A 191 10.58 -2.11 -8.86
CA LEU A 191 9.59 -1.09 -8.62
C LEU A 191 8.88 -1.36 -7.29
N ILE A 192 9.08 -0.48 -6.32
CA ILE A 192 8.45 -0.56 -5.02
C ILE A 192 7.20 0.30 -5.02
N THR A 193 6.13 -0.19 -4.40
CA THR A 193 4.93 0.60 -4.13
C THR A 193 4.39 0.28 -2.75
N ALA A 194 3.50 1.11 -2.24
CA ALA A 194 2.84 0.90 -0.94
C ALA A 194 1.34 0.67 -1.14
N CYS A 195 0.96 0.03 -2.26
CA CYS A 195 -0.43 -0.14 -2.69
C CYS A 195 -0.62 -1.48 -3.40
N GLY A 196 -1.46 -2.34 -2.84
CA GLY A 196 -1.80 -3.63 -3.45
C GLY A 196 -2.44 -3.49 -4.84
N GLN A 197 -3.22 -2.44 -5.08
CA GLN A 197 -3.80 -2.20 -6.40
C GLN A 197 -2.72 -1.83 -7.44
N CYS A 198 -1.80 -0.93 -7.09
CA CYS A 198 -0.67 -0.60 -7.96
C CYS A 198 0.17 -1.85 -8.26
N LYS A 199 0.52 -2.64 -7.24
CA LYS A 199 1.26 -3.90 -7.41
C LYS A 199 0.55 -4.85 -8.38
N ARG A 200 -0.75 -5.09 -8.18
CA ARG A 200 -1.56 -5.96 -9.04
C ARG A 200 -1.52 -5.52 -10.50
N VAL A 201 -1.69 -4.22 -10.75
CA VAL A 201 -1.69 -3.68 -12.12
C VAL A 201 -0.31 -3.81 -12.76
N PHE A 202 0.75 -3.46 -12.04
CA PHE A 202 2.11 -3.57 -12.57
C PHE A 202 2.50 -5.03 -12.84
N LEU A 203 2.15 -5.97 -11.95
CA LEU A 203 2.39 -7.40 -12.18
C LEU A 203 1.69 -7.92 -13.44
N LYS A 204 0.48 -7.43 -13.76
CA LYS A 204 -0.21 -7.74 -15.02
C LYS A 204 0.45 -7.08 -16.24
N ALA A 205 1.03 -5.90 -16.06
CA ALA A 205 1.59 -5.09 -17.14
C ALA A 205 3.02 -5.52 -17.53
N VAL A 206 3.86 -5.91 -16.57
CA VAL A 206 5.27 -6.28 -16.80
C VAL A 206 5.46 -7.35 -17.89
N PRO A 207 4.71 -8.48 -17.91
CA PRO A 207 4.85 -9.49 -18.96
C PRO A 207 4.56 -8.96 -20.37
N LYS A 208 3.63 -8.00 -20.49
CA LYS A 208 3.27 -7.36 -21.77
C LYS A 208 4.28 -6.28 -22.18
N HIS A 209 4.98 -5.71 -21.20
CA HIS A 209 5.99 -4.68 -21.40
C HIS A 209 7.29 -5.24 -22.01
N GLY A 210 7.59 -6.52 -21.76
CA GLY A 210 8.70 -7.24 -22.40
C GLY A 210 10.06 -7.12 -21.69
N LYS A 211 10.09 -6.58 -20.47
CA LYS A 211 11.31 -6.36 -19.67
C LYS A 211 11.16 -6.91 -18.25
N GLN A 212 12.28 -7.22 -17.60
CA GLN A 212 12.31 -7.90 -16.29
C GLN A 212 12.43 -6.91 -15.13
N LEU A 213 11.35 -6.19 -14.82
CA LEU A 213 11.25 -5.35 -13.62
C LEU A 213 10.51 -6.12 -12.52
N LYS A 214 11.14 -6.29 -11.35
CA LYS A 214 10.46 -6.88 -10.19
C LYS A 214 9.46 -5.86 -9.63
N VAL A 215 8.28 -6.30 -9.19
CA VAL A 215 7.29 -5.42 -8.54
C VAL A 215 7.10 -5.92 -7.12
N MET A 216 7.27 -5.04 -6.14
CA MET A 216 7.16 -5.37 -4.73
C MET A 216 6.38 -4.31 -3.95
N ASP A 217 5.66 -4.76 -2.93
CA ASP A 217 5.15 -3.90 -1.87
C ASP A 217 6.28 -3.54 -0.88
N ILE A 218 6.16 -2.38 -0.24
CA ILE A 218 7.12 -1.90 0.75
C ILE A 218 7.30 -2.87 1.94
N ASN A 219 6.24 -3.55 2.37
CA ASN A 219 6.33 -4.55 3.44
C ASN A 219 7.18 -5.75 2.98
N GLU A 220 7.08 -6.16 1.72
CA GLU A 220 7.90 -7.27 1.19
C GLU A 220 9.38 -6.87 1.10
N LEU A 221 9.67 -5.64 0.70
CA LEU A 221 11.04 -5.13 0.67
C LEU A 221 11.66 -5.13 2.07
N VAL A 222 10.94 -4.60 3.06
CA VAL A 222 11.42 -4.59 4.44
C VAL A 222 11.56 -6.00 4.98
N LEU A 223 10.61 -6.90 4.69
CA LEU A 223 10.70 -8.30 5.11
C LEU A 223 11.99 -8.95 4.60
N LYS A 224 12.32 -8.78 3.31
CA LYS A 224 13.58 -9.27 2.73
C LYS A 224 14.82 -8.73 3.43
N SER A 225 14.76 -7.52 3.98
CA SER A 225 15.88 -6.92 4.72
C SER A 225 15.99 -7.41 6.16
N VAL A 226 14.99 -8.10 6.73
CA VAL A 226 15.02 -8.57 8.13
C VAL A 226 15.05 -10.09 8.26
N GLU A 227 14.94 -10.81 7.15
CA GLU A 227 15.27 -12.24 6.98
C GLU A 227 16.77 -12.50 6.95
#